data_AF-A1XI84-F1
#
_entry.id   AF-A1XI84-F1
#
_cell.length_a   1.000
_cell.length_b   1.000
_cell.length_c   1.000
_cell.angle_alpha   90.00
_cell.angle_beta   90.00
_cell.angle_gamma   90.00
#
_symmetry.space_group_name_H-M   'P 1'
#
loop_
_entity.id
_entity.type
_entity.pdbx_description
1 polymer ?
#
loop_
_entity_poly.entity_id
_entity_poly.type
_entity_poly.pdbx_seq_one_letter_code
_entity_poly.pdbx_strand_id
1 'polypeptide(L)' 'FTIHGLWSSNYSNPTKPSNCNGSKFEANKLSPEMRTKLKKSWPDVESGNDTKFWAGEWNKH' A
#
# COMPACT_ATOMS: atom_id res chain seq x y z
N PHE A 1 -11.47 1.59 -12.79
CA PHE A 1 -10.16 2.03 -12.23
C PHE A 1 -10.02 1.47 -10.83
N THR A 2 -8.81 1.05 -10.46
CA THR A 2 -8.42 0.62 -9.11
C THR A 2 -7.21 1.44 -8.66
N ILE A 3 -6.96 1.48 -7.36
CA ILE A 3 -5.76 2.11 -6.80
C ILE A 3 -4.58 1.20 -7.12
N HIS A 4 -3.46 1.77 -7.59
CA HIS A 4 -2.20 1.05 -7.69
C HIS A 4 -1.34 1.31 -6.45
N GLY A 5 -1.18 2.58 -6.07
CA GLY A 5 -0.49 2.95 -4.85
C GLY A 5 -0.65 4.42 -4.51
N LEU A 6 -0.31 4.77 -3.28
CA LEU A 6 -0.17 6.14 -2.81
C LEU A 6 1.31 6.35 -2.48
N TRP A 7 2.00 7.15 -3.28
CA TRP A 7 3.45 7.29 -3.19
C TRP A 7 3.83 8.70 -2.78
N SER A 8 4.54 8.83 -1.66
CA SER A 8 5.08 10.11 -1.22
C SER A 8 6.01 10.71 -2.28
N SER A 9 6.01 12.03 -2.38
CA SER A 9 6.92 12.79 -3.24
C SER A 9 7.57 13.89 -2.44
N ASN A 10 8.84 14.18 -2.75
CA ASN A 10 9.55 15.31 -2.18
C ASN A 10 9.64 16.40 -3.26
N TYR A 11 8.98 17.54 -3.02
CA TYR A 11 8.96 18.64 -3.98
C TYR A 11 10.36 19.21 -4.23
N SER A 12 11.19 19.29 -3.19
CA SER A 12 12.53 19.87 -3.25
C SER A 12 13.58 18.90 -3.81
N ASN A 13 13.30 17.59 -3.81
CA ASN A 13 14.15 16.57 -4.42
C ASN A 13 13.24 15.59 -5.17
N PRO A 14 13.18 15.62 -6.52
CA PRO A 14 12.14 14.96 -7.32
C PRO A 14 12.17 13.42 -7.28
N THR A 15 13.00 12.84 -6.42
CA THR A 15 13.02 11.41 -6.16
C THR A 15 11.82 11.03 -5.29
N LYS A 16 11.08 9.99 -5.69
CA LYS A 16 10.06 9.37 -4.83
C LYS A 16 10.78 8.63 -3.70
N PRO A 17 10.67 9.08 -2.44
CA PRO A 17 11.21 8.30 -1.32
C PRO A 17 10.62 6.89 -1.36
N SER A 18 11.47 5.90 -1.15
CA SER A 18 11.05 4.50 -1.08
C SER A 18 11.93 3.72 -0.13
N ASN A 19 11.39 2.64 0.43
CA ASN A 19 12.04 1.77 1.42
C ASN A 19 12.52 2.52 2.67
N CYS A 20 11.73 3.52 3.11
CA CYS A 20 12.00 4.27 4.33
C CYS A 20 11.99 3.35 5.55
N ASN A 21 12.80 3.68 6.56
CA ASN A 21 12.78 2.93 7.81
C ASN A 21 11.51 3.30 8.60
N GLY A 22 10.70 2.31 8.98
CA GLY A 22 9.38 2.54 9.56
C GLY A 22 8.72 1.25 10.07
N SER A 23 7.49 1.38 10.57
CA SER A 23 6.70 0.22 11.00
C SER A 23 6.40 -0.69 9.81
N LYS A 24 6.52 -1.99 10.00
CA LYS A 24 6.15 -2.98 8.98
C LYS A 24 4.63 -3.09 8.88
N PHE A 25 4.17 -3.48 7.70
CA PHE A 25 2.75 -3.75 7.48
C PHE A 25 2.26 -4.86 8.41
N GLU A 26 1.15 -4.59 9.10
CA GLU A 26 0.47 -5.56 9.95
C GLU A 26 -1.01 -5.56 9.59
N ALA A 27 -1.47 -6.64 8.92
CA ALA A 27 -2.86 -6.74 8.48
C ALA A 27 -3.85 -6.57 9.64
N ASN A 28 -3.49 -7.00 10.86
CA ASN A 28 -4.33 -6.91 12.05
C ASN A 28 -4.61 -5.47 12.52
N LYS A 29 -3.80 -4.49 12.07
CA LYS A 29 -4.06 -3.06 12.32
C LYS A 29 -5.14 -2.49 11.40
N LEU A 30 -5.50 -3.18 10.32
CA LEU A 30 -6.62 -2.80 9.46
C LEU A 30 -7.93 -3.25 10.10
N SER A 31 -8.82 -2.29 10.37
CA SER A 31 -10.18 -2.58 10.82
C SER A 31 -10.93 -3.43 9.79
N PRO A 32 -11.91 -4.26 10.21
CA PRO A 32 -12.70 -5.08 9.28
C PRO A 32 -13.36 -4.26 8.17
N GLU A 33 -13.87 -3.07 8.48
CA GLU A 33 -14.47 -2.17 7.50
C GLU A 33 -13.44 -1.67 6.47
N MET A 34 -12.24 -1.29 6.92
CA MET A 34 -11.17 -0.85 6.04
C MET A 34 -10.73 -1.98 5.10
N ARG A 35 -10.60 -3.21 5.60
CA ARG A 35 -10.27 -4.39 4.77
C ARG A 35 -11.29 -4.57 3.64
N THR A 36 -12.57 -4.43 3.91
CA THR A 36 -13.62 -4.53 2.88
C THR A 36 -13.50 -3.44 1.81
N LYS A 37 -13.22 -2.19 2.23
CA LYS A 37 -12.98 -1.08 1.29
C LYS A 37 -11.73 -1.30 0.44
N LEU A 38 -10.64 -1.77 1.06
CA LEU A 38 -9.38 -2.06 0.38
C LEU A 38 -9.52 -3.17 -0.66
N LYS A 39 -10.21 -4.26 -0.34
CA LYS A 39 -10.47 -5.35 -1.31
C LYS A 39 -11.22 -4.86 -2.56
N LYS A 40 -12.11 -3.88 -2.42
CA LYS A 40 -12.87 -3.33 -3.55
C LYS A 40 -12.07 -2.32 -4.36
N SER A 41 -11.36 -1.42 -3.69
CA SER A 41 -10.75 -0.26 -4.32
C SER A 41 -9.26 -0.41 -4.60
N TRP A 42 -8.56 -1.28 -3.87
CA TRP A 42 -7.12 -1.52 -3.96
C TRP A 42 -6.78 -3.04 -4.02
N PRO A 43 -7.38 -3.81 -4.95
CA PRO A 43 -7.08 -5.24 -5.10
C PRO A 43 -5.73 -5.49 -5.77
N ASP A 44 -5.15 -6.66 -5.52
CA ASP A 44 -4.10 -7.22 -6.35
C ASP A 44 -4.70 -7.83 -7.62
N VAL A 45 -4.49 -7.14 -8.74
CA VAL A 45 -5.03 -7.55 -10.06
C VAL A 45 -4.12 -8.51 -10.81
N GLU A 46 -2.88 -8.71 -10.36
CA GLU A 46 -1.90 -9.57 -11.05
C GLU A 46 -1.89 -10.98 -10.45
N SER A 47 -1.72 -11.09 -9.13
CA SER A 47 -1.58 -12.38 -8.46
C SER A 47 -2.79 -12.77 -7.59
N GLY A 48 -3.73 -11.85 -7.38
CA GLY A 48 -4.91 -12.06 -6.55
C GLY A 48 -4.64 -12.11 -5.04
N ASN A 49 -3.43 -11.76 -4.60
CA ASN A 49 -3.04 -11.74 -3.20
C ASN A 49 -2.96 -10.31 -2.67
N ASP A 50 -4.14 -9.76 -2.36
CA ASP A 50 -4.31 -8.40 -1.87
C ASP A 50 -3.41 -8.07 -0.66
N THR A 51 -3.27 -9.01 0.28
CA THR A 51 -2.51 -8.76 1.52
C THR A 51 -1.01 -8.65 1.24
N LYS A 52 -0.48 -9.47 0.33
CA LYS A 52 0.92 -9.38 -0.11
C LYS A 52 1.17 -8.07 -0.84
N PHE A 53 0.24 -7.66 -1.69
CA PHE A 53 0.32 -6.41 -2.42
C PHE A 53 0.29 -5.19 -1.49
N TRP A 54 -0.65 -5.10 -0.55
CA TRP A 54 -0.71 -4.02 0.45
C TRP A 54 0.56 -3.95 1.30
N ALA A 55 1.11 -5.12 1.68
CA ALA A 55 2.36 -5.18 2.41
C ALA A 55 3.55 -4.66 1.58
N GLY A 56 3.59 -4.97 0.29
CA GLY A 56 4.61 -4.48 -0.63
C GLY A 56 4.54 -2.95 -0.76
N GLU A 57 3.36 -2.42 -1.00
CA GLU A 57 3.14 -0.98 -1.13
C GLU A 57 3.49 -0.25 0.17
N TRP A 58 2.99 -0.69 1.33
CA TRP A 58 3.29 -0.06 2.63
C TRP A 58 4.78 -0.11 3.00
N ASN A 59 5.46 -1.22 2.73
CA ASN A 59 6.87 -1.35 3.12
C ASN A 59 7.80 -0.57 2.17
N LYS A 60 7.36 -0.32 0.93
CA LYS A 60 8.15 0.35 -0.09
C LYS A 60 7.87 1.85 -0.15
N HIS A 61 6.65 2.29 0.15
CA HIS A 61 6.19 3.66 -0.09
C HIS A 61 5.70 4.30 1.21
#